data_AF-A0A844IJQ3-F1
#
_entry.id   AF-A0A844IJQ3-F1
#
_cell.length_a   1.000
_cell.length_b   1.000
_cell.length_c   1.000
_cell.angle_alpha   90.00
_cell.angle_beta   90.00
_cell.angle_gamma   90.00
#
_symmetry.space_group_name_H-M   'P 1'
#
loop_
_entity.id
_entity.type
_entity.pdbx_description
1 polymer ?
#
loop_
_entity_poly.entity_id
_entity_poly.type
_entity_poly.pdbx_seq_one_letter_code
_entity_poly.pdbx_strand_id
1 'polypeptide(L)'
;LEMADRQTHLTNLNKFLRWFCFNLSRELKLPNQLEEYWDEEGMGAKVSCTTYLEGYVLAAADSPLVLYLDDVDALFPYPEVYEDFFGLLRSWYDKGRSRPNWKKLRLAIAHSTDVYIRLNINRSPFNVGLAIELPELTREQVQELAQQYGLAEDSSLVDPLIQLVGGHPYLLQQAFSHLKSYPDITLDQFLVEARTDAGIYSHHLRQFWLNLREEPKLITALQTVISATEPVRLETISAYQLQSMGLVKLVGNEVEPRCQLYRSYFSDAIGS
;
A
#
# COMPACT_ATOMS: atom_id res chain seq x y z
N LEU A 1 -2.02 -0.24 12.18
CA LEU A 1 -2.00 -1.67 12.60
C LEU A 1 -0.65 -2.10 13.20
N GLU A 2 0.41 -1.33 12.99
CA GLU A 2 1.78 -1.61 13.48
C GLU A 2 1.90 -1.89 14.99
N MET A 3 1.07 -1.25 15.82
CA MET A 3 1.08 -1.46 17.28
C MET A 3 0.46 -2.79 17.72
N ALA A 4 -0.12 -3.58 16.79
CA ALA A 4 -0.64 -4.89 17.10
C ALA A 4 0.52 -5.89 17.22
N ASP A 5 0.78 -6.36 18.44
CA ASP A 5 1.63 -7.54 18.64
C ASP A 5 1.04 -8.76 17.89
N ARG A 6 1.81 -9.26 16.92
CA ARG A 6 1.46 -10.39 16.05
C ARG A 6 1.21 -11.67 16.83
N GLN A 7 1.96 -11.92 17.90
CA GLN A 7 1.86 -13.16 18.69
C GLN A 7 0.76 -13.12 19.74
N THR A 8 0.18 -11.94 19.99
CA THR A 8 -0.85 -11.76 21.00
C THR A 8 -2.19 -11.38 20.38
N HIS A 9 -2.23 -10.34 19.55
CA HIS A 9 -3.46 -9.75 19.05
C HIS A 9 -3.94 -10.38 17.74
N LEU A 10 -3.02 -10.80 16.86
CA LEU A 10 -3.38 -11.35 15.54
C LEU A 10 -3.57 -12.87 15.53
N THR A 11 -3.53 -13.54 16.69
CA THR A 11 -3.66 -15.00 16.77
C THR A 11 -5.08 -15.51 16.51
N ASN A 12 -6.09 -14.66 16.69
CA ASN A 12 -7.47 -14.95 16.32
C ASN A 12 -8.29 -13.65 16.25
N LEU A 13 -9.44 -13.73 15.57
CA LEU A 13 -10.32 -12.59 15.37
C LEU A 13 -10.75 -11.91 16.68
N ASN A 14 -11.12 -12.68 17.72
CA ASN A 14 -11.64 -12.10 18.95
C ASN A 14 -10.62 -11.21 19.67
N LYS A 15 -9.38 -11.69 19.83
CA LYS A 15 -8.29 -10.90 20.42
C LYS A 15 -8.01 -9.66 19.60
N PHE A 16 -7.99 -9.78 18.28
CA PHE A 16 -7.79 -8.65 17.39
C PHE A 16 -8.89 -7.60 17.55
N LEU A 17 -10.16 -8.01 17.54
CA LEU A 17 -11.30 -7.09 17.64
C LEU A 17 -11.39 -6.41 19.01
N ARG A 18 -11.08 -7.12 20.11
CA ARG A 18 -10.98 -6.51 21.45
C ARG A 18 -9.86 -5.48 21.50
N TRP A 19 -8.67 -5.82 21.00
CA TRP A 19 -7.55 -4.88 20.90
C TRP A 19 -7.92 -3.67 20.03
N PHE A 20 -8.54 -3.89 18.88
CA PHE A 20 -8.97 -2.83 17.98
C PHE A 20 -9.95 -1.86 18.64
N CYS A 21 -10.99 -2.37 19.30
CA CYS A 21 -11.99 -1.56 20.00
C CYS A 21 -11.41 -0.83 21.22
N PHE A 22 -10.49 -1.46 21.94
CA PHE A 22 -9.75 -0.83 23.03
C PHE A 22 -8.98 0.40 22.53
N ASN A 23 -8.19 0.24 21.46
CA ASN A 23 -7.42 1.35 20.90
C ASN A 23 -8.33 2.44 20.35
N LEU A 24 -9.44 2.10 19.67
CA LEU A 24 -10.41 3.09 19.20
C LEU A 24 -10.95 3.96 20.35
N SER A 25 -11.28 3.33 21.47
CA SER A 25 -11.78 4.03 22.67
C SER A 25 -10.70 4.91 23.28
N ARG A 26 -9.47 4.41 23.37
CA ARG A 26 -8.31 5.14 23.87
C ARG A 26 -8.03 6.41 23.05
N GLU A 27 -7.98 6.29 21.72
CA GLU A 27 -7.74 7.44 20.82
C GLU A 27 -8.86 8.48 20.91
N LEU A 28 -10.10 8.03 21.13
CA LEU A 28 -11.27 8.90 21.34
C LEU A 28 -11.41 9.41 22.77
N LYS A 29 -10.49 9.06 23.67
CA LYS A 29 -10.53 9.39 25.11
C LYS A 29 -11.81 8.93 25.81
N LEU A 30 -12.39 7.83 25.33
CA LEU A 30 -13.54 7.16 25.93
C LEU A 30 -13.05 6.14 26.98
N PRO A 31 -13.75 6.01 28.12
CA PRO A 31 -13.51 4.91 29.05
C PRO A 31 -13.54 3.53 28.37
N ASN A 32 -12.76 2.58 28.86
CA ASN A 32 -12.82 1.22 28.34
C ASN A 32 -14.08 0.51 28.86
N GLN A 33 -15.03 0.22 27.96
CA GLN A 33 -16.28 -0.50 28.27
C GLN A 33 -16.33 -1.90 27.65
N LEU A 34 -15.19 -2.48 27.27
CA LEU A 34 -15.19 -3.78 26.61
C LEU A 34 -15.88 -4.87 27.43
N GLU A 35 -15.67 -4.93 28.74
CA GLU A 35 -16.31 -5.98 29.56
C GLU A 35 -17.84 -5.87 29.63
N GLU A 36 -18.41 -4.67 29.42
CA GLU A 36 -19.87 -4.48 29.44
C GLU A 36 -20.51 -4.91 28.11
N TYR A 37 -19.83 -4.66 26.99
CA TYR A 37 -20.38 -4.83 25.64
C TYR A 37 -19.93 -6.11 24.95
N TRP A 38 -18.98 -6.85 25.53
CA TRP A 38 -18.35 -7.99 24.89
C TRP A 38 -18.80 -9.31 25.47
N ASP A 39 -19.63 -10.01 24.69
CA ASP A 39 -20.05 -11.38 24.96
C ASP A 39 -19.56 -12.28 23.82
N GLU A 40 -18.45 -12.96 24.03
CA GLU A 40 -17.90 -13.87 23.03
C GLU A 40 -18.69 -15.19 22.93
N GLU A 41 -19.15 -15.73 24.07
CA GLU A 41 -19.80 -17.03 24.12
C GLU A 41 -21.25 -16.98 23.61
N GLY A 42 -21.99 -15.90 23.90
CA GLY A 42 -23.37 -15.73 23.46
C GLY A 42 -23.49 -15.06 22.10
N MET A 43 -23.00 -13.82 21.95
CA MET A 43 -23.15 -13.04 20.71
C MET A 43 -22.07 -13.33 19.66
N GLY A 44 -20.89 -13.75 20.09
CA GLY A 44 -19.71 -13.88 19.23
C GLY A 44 -19.00 -12.56 18.95
N ALA A 45 -17.69 -12.64 18.68
CA ALA A 45 -16.81 -11.47 18.58
C ALA A 45 -17.24 -10.43 17.53
N LYS A 46 -17.78 -10.86 16.38
CA LYS A 46 -18.24 -9.95 15.31
C LYS A 46 -19.43 -9.09 15.73
N VAL A 47 -20.40 -9.71 16.41
CA VAL A 47 -21.59 -9.01 16.89
C VAL A 47 -21.21 -8.09 18.05
N SER A 48 -20.44 -8.60 19.02
CA SER A 48 -19.90 -7.82 20.14
C SER A 48 -19.14 -6.57 19.68
N CYS A 49 -18.23 -6.71 18.71
CA CYS A 49 -17.52 -5.58 18.10
C CYS A 49 -18.46 -4.57 17.46
N THR A 50 -19.43 -5.04 16.68
CA THR A 50 -20.41 -4.17 16.01
C THR A 50 -21.29 -3.44 17.01
N THR A 51 -21.73 -4.11 18.08
CA THR A 51 -22.53 -3.53 19.16
C THR A 51 -21.73 -2.50 19.95
N TYR A 52 -20.46 -2.77 20.25
CA TYR A 52 -19.55 -1.82 20.87
C TYR A 52 -19.42 -0.54 20.04
N LEU A 53 -19.19 -0.67 18.74
CA LEU A 53 -19.10 0.49 17.84
C LEU A 53 -20.43 1.25 17.76
N GLU A 54 -21.57 0.57 17.59
CA GLU A 54 -22.87 1.22 17.41
C GLU A 54 -23.41 1.86 18.70
N GLY A 55 -23.38 1.12 19.81
CA GLY A 55 -24.01 1.47 21.07
C GLY A 55 -23.15 2.33 22.00
N TYR A 56 -21.82 2.24 21.86
CA TYR A 56 -20.90 3.00 22.70
C TYR A 56 -20.17 4.08 21.89
N VAL A 57 -19.32 3.68 20.93
CA VAL A 57 -18.43 4.62 20.23
C VAL A 57 -19.20 5.65 19.39
N LEU A 58 -20.09 5.20 18.50
CA LEU A 58 -20.85 6.08 17.61
C LEU A 58 -22.01 6.79 18.32
N ALA A 59 -22.52 6.21 19.41
CA ALA A 59 -23.53 6.84 20.26
C ALA A 59 -22.94 8.06 20.97
N ALA A 60 -21.70 7.97 21.45
CA ALA A 60 -20.98 9.07 22.11
C ALA A 60 -20.47 10.15 21.14
N ALA A 61 -20.45 9.90 19.83
CA ALA A 61 -19.91 10.84 18.85
C ALA A 61 -20.94 11.92 18.45
N ASP A 62 -20.62 13.19 18.71
CA ASP A 62 -21.43 14.36 18.28
C ASP A 62 -21.17 14.78 16.83
N SER A 63 -20.06 14.32 16.24
CA SER A 63 -19.67 14.59 14.86
C SER A 63 -19.38 13.28 14.11
N PRO A 64 -19.29 13.31 12.77
CA PRO A 64 -18.82 12.16 12.01
C PRO A 64 -17.44 11.70 12.50
N LEU A 65 -17.28 10.38 12.65
CA LEU A 65 -16.03 9.73 13.02
C LEU A 65 -15.38 9.15 11.76
N VAL A 66 -14.14 9.55 11.49
CA VAL A 66 -13.33 8.96 10.42
C VAL A 66 -12.44 7.89 11.03
N LEU A 67 -12.62 6.64 10.60
CA LEU A 67 -11.71 5.55 10.86
C LEU A 67 -10.79 5.40 9.65
N TYR A 68 -9.55 5.86 9.82
CA TYR A 68 -8.48 5.65 8.86
C TYR A 68 -7.72 4.38 9.21
N LEU A 69 -7.68 3.43 8.27
CA LEU A 69 -6.95 2.18 8.38
C LEU A 69 -5.82 2.20 7.36
N ASP A 70 -4.61 2.46 7.85
CA ASP A 70 -3.40 2.38 7.06
C ASP A 70 -2.80 0.97 7.07
N ASP A 71 -2.11 0.63 5.99
CA ASP A 71 -1.39 -0.64 5.78
C ASP A 71 -2.21 -1.88 6.17
N VAL A 72 -3.45 -1.97 5.69
CA VAL A 72 -4.32 -3.12 6.00
C VAL A 72 -3.76 -4.43 5.45
N ASP A 73 -2.83 -4.37 4.51
CA ASP A 73 -2.11 -5.52 3.95
C ASP A 73 -1.29 -6.26 5.02
N ALA A 74 -0.92 -5.60 6.12
CA ALA A 74 -0.25 -6.22 7.25
C ALA A 74 -1.08 -7.35 7.90
N LEU A 75 -2.40 -7.39 7.66
CA LEU A 75 -3.29 -8.45 8.14
C LEU A 75 -3.31 -9.67 7.23
N PHE A 76 -2.84 -9.56 5.99
CA PHE A 76 -2.93 -10.62 4.98
C PHE A 76 -2.25 -11.95 5.35
N PRO A 77 -1.16 -11.98 6.12
CA PRO A 77 -0.61 -13.23 6.63
C PRO A 77 -1.51 -13.97 7.64
N TYR A 78 -2.63 -13.36 8.07
CA TYR A 78 -3.54 -13.85 9.11
C TYR A 78 -4.98 -14.03 8.57
N PRO A 79 -5.24 -15.06 7.72
CA PRO A 79 -6.55 -15.28 7.10
C PRO A 79 -7.71 -15.41 8.08
N GLU A 80 -7.47 -16.01 9.25
CA GLU A 80 -8.43 -16.14 10.34
C GLU A 80 -8.86 -14.80 10.95
N VAL A 81 -8.09 -13.73 10.71
CA VAL A 81 -8.41 -12.37 11.15
C VAL A 81 -8.94 -11.53 9.99
N TYR A 82 -8.20 -11.44 8.88
CA TYR A 82 -8.50 -10.43 7.86
C TYR A 82 -9.83 -10.71 7.15
N GLU A 83 -10.19 -11.97 6.87
CA GLU A 83 -11.40 -12.28 6.09
C GLU A 83 -12.66 -11.76 6.78
N ASP A 84 -12.75 -12.01 8.08
CA ASP A 84 -13.90 -11.62 8.90
C ASP A 84 -13.84 -10.15 9.29
N PHE A 85 -12.66 -9.59 9.54
CA PHE A 85 -12.51 -8.16 9.81
C PHE A 85 -12.90 -7.30 8.61
N PHE A 86 -12.46 -7.66 7.41
CA PHE A 86 -12.85 -6.98 6.18
C PHE A 86 -14.35 -7.13 5.89
N GLY A 87 -14.93 -8.30 6.18
CA GLY A 87 -16.37 -8.49 6.17
C GLY A 87 -17.12 -7.56 7.13
N LEU A 88 -16.55 -7.28 8.32
CA LEU A 88 -17.09 -6.29 9.25
C LEU A 88 -17.04 -4.87 8.69
N LEU A 89 -15.89 -4.44 8.14
CA LEU A 89 -15.76 -3.12 7.52
C LEU A 89 -16.80 -2.91 6.41
N ARG A 90 -16.99 -3.92 5.55
CA ARG A 90 -18.00 -3.93 4.50
C ARG A 90 -19.42 -3.79 5.08
N SER A 91 -19.74 -4.58 6.11
CA SER A 91 -21.03 -4.53 6.81
C SER A 91 -21.31 -3.17 7.45
N TRP A 92 -20.32 -2.56 8.07
CA TRP A 92 -20.42 -1.23 8.68
C TRP A 92 -20.64 -0.14 7.64
N TYR A 93 -19.95 -0.20 6.50
CA TYR A 93 -20.22 0.67 5.35
C TYR A 93 -21.68 0.55 4.90
N ASP A 94 -22.20 -0.68 4.74
CA ASP A 94 -23.59 -0.88 4.28
C ASP A 94 -24.62 -0.37 5.30
N LYS A 95 -24.38 -0.57 6.59
CA LYS A 95 -25.22 0.01 7.66
C LYS A 95 -25.25 1.53 7.59
N GLY A 96 -24.15 2.19 7.22
CA GLY A 96 -24.06 3.64 7.03
C GLY A 96 -25.01 4.18 5.97
N ARG A 97 -25.57 3.35 5.08
CA ARG A 97 -26.53 3.79 4.06
C ARG A 97 -27.92 4.04 4.62
N SER A 98 -28.33 3.31 5.66
CA SER A 98 -29.71 3.33 6.17
C SER A 98 -29.84 3.61 7.66
N ARG A 99 -28.84 3.27 8.48
CA ARG A 99 -28.91 3.42 9.95
C ARG A 99 -28.36 4.78 10.41
N PRO A 100 -29.14 5.59 11.17
CA PRO A 100 -28.72 6.93 11.59
C PRO A 100 -27.38 6.98 12.34
N ASN A 101 -27.11 6.08 13.29
CA ASN A 101 -25.85 6.09 14.03
C ASN A 101 -24.66 5.73 13.14
N TRP A 102 -24.82 4.77 12.23
CA TRP A 102 -23.76 4.38 11.30
C TRP A 102 -23.48 5.43 10.22
N LYS A 103 -24.41 6.35 9.94
CA LYS A 103 -24.14 7.51 9.07
C LYS A 103 -23.07 8.45 9.63
N LYS A 104 -22.71 8.32 10.91
CA LYS A 104 -21.59 9.07 11.50
C LYS A 104 -20.24 8.46 11.14
N LEU A 105 -20.16 7.16 10.82
CA LEU A 105 -18.89 6.51 10.49
C LEU A 105 -18.46 6.79 9.05
N ARG A 106 -17.20 7.15 8.85
CA ARG A 106 -16.52 7.22 7.56
C ARG A 106 -15.31 6.29 7.61
N LEU A 107 -15.19 5.43 6.61
CA LEU A 107 -14.04 4.54 6.48
C LEU A 107 -13.11 5.09 5.40
N ALA A 108 -11.83 5.20 5.71
CA ALA A 108 -10.76 5.45 4.75
C ALA A 108 -9.75 4.30 4.91
N ILE A 109 -9.52 3.55 3.83
CA ILE A 109 -8.67 2.36 3.86
C ILE A 109 -7.56 2.58 2.85
N ALA A 110 -6.31 2.59 3.32
CA ALA A 110 -5.13 2.61 2.49
C ALA A 110 -4.51 1.21 2.46
N HIS A 111 -4.12 0.76 1.27
CA HIS A 111 -3.52 -0.54 1.05
C HIS A 111 -2.53 -0.48 -0.12
N SER A 112 -1.47 -1.28 -0.07
CA SER A 112 -0.56 -1.51 -1.19
C SER A 112 -1.22 -2.38 -2.25
N THR A 113 -0.81 -2.21 -3.50
CA THR A 113 -1.19 -3.11 -4.59
C THR A 113 -0.31 -4.36 -4.64
N ASP A 114 0.81 -4.42 -3.90
CA ASP A 114 1.84 -5.46 -4.08
C ASP A 114 1.37 -6.88 -3.72
N VAL A 115 0.33 -7.03 -2.90
CA VAL A 115 -0.13 -8.33 -2.43
C VAL A 115 -1.34 -8.83 -3.23
N TYR A 116 -1.12 -9.85 -4.06
CA TYR A 116 -2.20 -10.53 -4.78
C TYR A 116 -3.02 -11.41 -3.83
N ILE A 117 -4.22 -10.98 -3.46
CA ILE A 117 -5.13 -11.78 -2.62
C ILE A 117 -6.49 -11.91 -3.27
N ARG A 118 -6.97 -13.15 -3.33
CA ARG A 118 -8.35 -13.46 -3.72
C ARG A 118 -9.26 -13.27 -2.53
N LEU A 119 -9.73 -12.05 -2.33
CA LEU A 119 -10.79 -11.78 -1.37
C LEU A 119 -12.14 -12.23 -1.93
N ASN A 120 -12.99 -12.78 -1.08
CA ASN A 120 -14.38 -13.04 -1.44
C ASN A 120 -15.05 -11.71 -1.80
N ILE A 121 -15.60 -11.62 -3.02
CA ILE A 121 -16.17 -10.38 -3.56
C ILE A 121 -17.27 -9.80 -2.65
N ASN A 122 -18.01 -10.67 -1.94
CA ASN A 122 -19.12 -10.24 -1.09
C ASN A 122 -18.66 -9.79 0.31
N ARG A 123 -17.37 -9.98 0.64
CA ARG A 123 -16.78 -9.61 1.94
C ARG A 123 -15.70 -8.54 1.83
N SER A 124 -15.17 -8.31 0.63
CA SER A 124 -14.13 -7.32 0.40
C SER A 124 -14.66 -5.89 0.63
N PRO A 125 -14.01 -5.05 1.45
CA PRO A 125 -14.31 -3.63 1.55
C PRO A 125 -13.73 -2.84 0.37
N PHE A 126 -12.83 -3.44 -0.43
CA PHE A 126 -12.10 -2.76 -1.49
C PHE A 126 -12.90 -2.59 -2.79
N ASN A 127 -14.04 -3.28 -2.93
CA ASN A 127 -14.90 -3.17 -4.11
C ASN A 127 -16.11 -2.25 -3.91
N VAL A 128 -16.13 -1.48 -2.81
CA VAL A 128 -17.18 -0.51 -2.50
C VAL A 128 -16.62 0.83 -2.09
N GLY A 129 -17.48 1.85 -2.13
CA GLY A 129 -17.08 3.22 -1.85
C GLY A 129 -16.38 3.88 -3.04
N LEU A 130 -15.54 4.86 -2.76
CA LEU A 130 -14.76 5.60 -3.75
C LEU A 130 -13.33 5.08 -3.74
N ALA A 131 -12.90 4.45 -4.83
CA ALA A 131 -11.50 4.12 -5.05
C ALA A 131 -10.75 5.37 -5.52
N ILE A 132 -9.62 5.67 -4.86
CA ILE A 132 -8.72 6.76 -5.24
C ILE A 132 -7.38 6.12 -5.58
N GLU A 133 -7.06 6.11 -6.87
CA GLU A 133 -5.73 5.71 -7.34
C GLU A 133 -4.77 6.90 -7.23
N LEU A 134 -3.58 6.66 -6.69
CA LEU A 134 -2.53 7.67 -6.60
C LEU A 134 -1.58 7.50 -7.80
N PRO A 135 -1.65 8.39 -8.81
CA PRO A 135 -0.78 8.30 -9.98
C PRO A 135 0.66 8.69 -9.63
N GLU A 136 1.56 8.43 -10.57
CA GLU A 136 2.91 9.00 -10.54
C GLU A 136 2.87 10.53 -10.52
N LEU A 137 3.89 11.14 -9.94
CA LEU A 137 4.07 12.58 -9.97
C LEU A 137 4.30 13.04 -11.42
N THR A 138 3.57 14.09 -11.79
CA THR A 138 3.82 14.84 -13.03
C THR A 138 5.17 15.55 -12.95
N ARG A 139 5.74 15.91 -14.10
CA ARG A 139 6.99 16.65 -14.18
C ARG A 139 6.97 17.91 -13.32
N GLU A 140 5.86 18.65 -13.34
CA GLU A 140 5.65 19.86 -12.57
C GLU A 140 5.68 19.58 -11.06
N GLN A 141 5.04 18.50 -10.61
CA GLN A 141 5.06 18.07 -9.21
C GLN A 141 6.46 17.58 -8.78
N VAL A 142 7.22 16.93 -9.66
CA VAL A 142 8.61 16.54 -9.38
C VAL A 142 9.51 17.78 -9.23
N GLN A 143 9.31 18.80 -10.08
CA GLN A 143 10.01 20.07 -9.98
C GLN A 143 9.70 20.78 -8.65
N GLU A 144 8.44 20.85 -8.25
CA GLU A 144 8.03 21.42 -6.97
C GLU A 144 8.64 20.66 -5.79
N LEU A 145 8.65 19.32 -5.87
CA LEU A 145 9.28 18.48 -4.84
C LEU A 145 10.79 18.75 -4.76
N ALA A 146 11.51 18.84 -5.88
CA ALA A 146 12.94 19.17 -5.89
C ALA A 146 13.24 20.52 -5.22
N GLN A 147 12.39 21.53 -5.45
CA GLN A 147 12.51 22.85 -4.80
C GLN A 147 12.32 22.76 -3.28
N GLN A 148 11.39 21.95 -2.78
CA GLN A 148 11.21 21.73 -1.34
C GLN A 148 12.45 21.08 -0.69
N TYR A 149 13.23 20.33 -1.47
CA TYR A 149 14.52 19.80 -1.02
C TYR A 149 15.66 20.83 -1.09
N GLY A 150 15.46 21.97 -1.75
CA GLY A 150 16.47 23.01 -1.94
C GLY A 150 17.45 22.71 -3.08
N LEU A 151 17.04 21.87 -4.04
CA LEU A 151 17.83 21.55 -5.24
C LEU A 151 17.54 22.55 -6.36
N ALA A 152 18.46 22.62 -7.34
CA ALA A 152 18.40 23.60 -8.42
C ALA A 152 17.06 23.59 -9.19
N GLU A 153 16.57 24.77 -9.56
CA GLU A 153 15.29 24.97 -10.25
C GLU A 153 15.29 24.55 -11.73
N ASP A 154 16.43 24.14 -12.26
CA ASP A 154 16.58 23.91 -13.70
C ASP A 154 16.21 22.46 -14.11
N SER A 155 15.84 22.32 -15.38
CA SER A 155 15.44 21.05 -16.00
C SER A 155 16.55 20.01 -16.06
N SER A 156 17.83 20.39 -15.91
CA SER A 156 18.98 19.49 -16.01
C SER A 156 19.00 18.44 -14.90
N LEU A 157 18.34 18.69 -13.76
CA LEU A 157 18.18 17.71 -12.69
C LEU A 157 16.92 16.86 -12.85
N VAL A 158 15.78 17.50 -13.11
CA VAL A 158 14.47 16.85 -13.05
C VAL A 158 14.26 15.86 -14.19
N ASP A 159 14.59 16.22 -15.43
CA ASP A 159 14.31 15.39 -16.59
C ASP A 159 15.10 14.06 -16.57
N PRO A 160 16.42 14.04 -16.25
CA PRO A 160 17.16 12.78 -16.15
C PRO A 160 16.68 11.88 -15.01
N LEU A 161 16.23 12.46 -13.89
CA LEU A 161 15.67 11.68 -12.77
C LEU A 161 14.33 11.05 -13.15
N ILE A 162 13.42 11.82 -13.77
CA ILE A 162 12.16 11.27 -14.29
C ILE A 162 12.44 10.19 -15.34
N GLN A 163 13.42 10.39 -16.21
CA GLN A 163 13.81 9.37 -17.19
C GLN A 163 14.29 8.08 -16.50
N LEU A 164 15.01 8.18 -15.38
CA LEU A 164 15.50 7.02 -14.63
C LEU A 164 14.40 6.33 -13.83
N VAL A 165 13.66 7.06 -13.00
CA VAL A 165 12.76 6.49 -11.97
C VAL A 165 11.28 6.77 -12.20
N GLY A 166 10.92 7.47 -13.28
CA GLY A 166 9.55 7.92 -13.53
C GLY A 166 9.12 9.00 -12.53
N GLY A 167 7.80 9.15 -12.36
CA GLY A 167 7.24 10.00 -11.31
C GLY A 167 7.10 9.31 -9.95
N HIS A 168 7.92 8.27 -9.67
CA HIS A 168 7.77 7.45 -8.48
C HIS A 168 8.15 8.21 -7.20
N PRO A 169 7.20 8.55 -6.29
CA PRO A 169 7.46 9.47 -5.17
C PRO A 169 8.61 9.03 -4.26
N TYR A 170 8.62 7.76 -3.84
CA TYR A 170 9.66 7.22 -2.97
C TYR A 170 11.06 7.26 -3.59
N LEU A 171 11.23 6.83 -4.85
CA LEU A 171 12.53 6.83 -5.52
C LEU A 171 13.05 8.26 -5.76
N LEU A 172 12.16 9.19 -6.08
CA LEU A 172 12.49 10.61 -6.21
C LEU A 172 12.94 11.22 -4.89
N GLN A 173 12.21 10.96 -3.79
CA GLN A 173 12.59 11.42 -2.46
C GLN A 173 13.97 10.89 -2.03
N GLN A 174 14.28 9.62 -2.34
CA GLN A 174 15.61 9.07 -2.07
C GLN A 174 16.70 9.76 -2.91
N ALA A 175 16.48 10.00 -4.21
CA ALA A 175 17.41 10.75 -5.06
C ALA A 175 17.65 12.16 -4.50
N PHE A 176 16.58 12.91 -4.21
CA PHE A 176 16.69 14.27 -3.74
C PHE A 176 17.36 14.38 -2.38
N SER A 177 17.02 13.48 -1.45
CA SER A 177 17.69 13.40 -0.14
C SER A 177 19.19 13.12 -0.29
N HIS A 178 19.56 12.20 -1.18
CA HIS A 178 20.95 11.85 -1.43
C HIS A 178 21.72 13.01 -2.06
N LEU A 179 21.23 13.59 -3.15
CA LEU A 179 21.89 14.70 -3.84
C LEU A 179 22.03 15.94 -2.95
N LYS A 180 21.06 16.19 -2.06
CA LYS A 180 21.17 17.24 -1.05
C LYS A 180 22.26 16.94 -0.02
N SER A 181 22.38 15.69 0.40
CA SER A 181 23.34 15.27 1.44
C SER A 181 24.77 15.18 0.92
N TYR A 182 24.95 14.98 -0.40
CA TYR A 182 26.24 14.79 -1.06
C TYR A 182 26.37 15.73 -2.27
N PRO A 183 26.54 17.05 -2.05
CA PRO A 183 26.54 18.05 -3.13
C PRO A 183 27.73 17.93 -4.09
N ASP A 184 28.79 17.21 -3.72
CA ASP A 184 29.96 16.97 -4.57
C ASP A 184 29.73 15.87 -5.62
N ILE A 185 28.65 15.08 -5.50
CA ILE A 185 28.30 14.04 -6.47
C ILE A 185 27.62 14.69 -7.67
N THR A 186 28.19 14.49 -8.86
CA THR A 186 27.56 14.94 -10.10
C THR A 186 26.35 14.07 -10.44
N LEU A 187 25.36 14.66 -11.12
CA LEU A 187 24.18 13.92 -11.56
C LEU A 187 24.54 12.70 -12.44
N ASP A 188 25.52 12.84 -13.33
CA ASP A 188 25.96 11.73 -14.18
C ASP A 188 26.53 10.56 -13.37
N GLN A 189 27.36 10.84 -12.36
CA GLN A 189 27.87 9.82 -11.45
C GLN A 189 26.72 9.15 -10.69
N PHE A 190 25.80 9.94 -10.15
CA PHE A 190 24.61 9.44 -9.46
C PHE A 190 23.79 8.50 -10.35
N LEU A 191 23.48 8.90 -11.58
CA LEU A 191 22.63 8.13 -12.50
C LEU A 191 23.26 6.79 -12.90
N VAL A 192 24.60 6.72 -12.98
CA VAL A 192 25.33 5.46 -13.24
C VAL A 192 25.26 4.55 -12.02
N GLU A 193 25.62 5.06 -10.84
CA GLU A 193 25.71 4.25 -9.62
C GLU A 193 24.34 3.79 -9.13
N ALA A 194 23.31 4.63 -9.27
CA ALA A 194 21.93 4.34 -8.86
C ALA A 194 21.34 3.06 -9.47
N ARG A 195 21.85 2.63 -10.63
CA ARG A 195 21.41 1.40 -11.33
C ARG A 195 22.07 0.13 -10.79
N THR A 196 23.02 0.25 -9.87
CA THR A 196 23.85 -0.87 -9.40
C THR A 196 23.51 -1.28 -7.98
N ASP A 197 24.03 -2.44 -7.57
CA ASP A 197 23.95 -2.93 -6.19
C ASP A 197 24.70 -2.06 -5.17
N ALA A 198 25.56 -1.13 -5.62
CA ALA A 198 26.21 -0.12 -4.77
C ALA A 198 25.36 1.16 -4.62
N GLY A 199 24.39 1.36 -5.50
CA GLY A 199 23.57 2.57 -5.55
C GLY A 199 22.55 2.69 -4.43
N ILE A 200 21.95 3.88 -4.34
CA ILE A 200 20.98 4.23 -3.29
C ILE A 200 19.70 3.38 -3.33
N TYR A 201 19.38 2.81 -4.50
CA TYR A 201 18.19 1.99 -4.70
C TYR A 201 18.43 0.50 -4.44
N SER A 202 19.66 0.09 -4.09
CA SER A 202 20.05 -1.31 -3.95
C SER A 202 19.16 -2.10 -2.99
N HIS A 203 18.81 -1.53 -1.83
CA HIS A 203 17.91 -2.21 -0.89
C HIS A 203 16.51 -2.44 -1.49
N HIS A 204 15.95 -1.41 -2.12
CA HIS A 204 14.63 -1.46 -2.78
C HIS A 204 14.59 -2.52 -3.89
N LEU A 205 15.59 -2.50 -4.78
CA LEU A 205 15.70 -3.42 -5.90
C LEU A 205 15.93 -4.87 -5.42
N ARG A 206 16.73 -5.06 -4.37
CA ARG A 206 16.97 -6.37 -3.76
C ARG A 206 15.71 -6.98 -3.15
N GLN A 207 14.84 -6.18 -2.52
CA GLN A 207 13.56 -6.67 -2.00
C GLN A 207 12.68 -7.20 -3.13
N PHE A 208 12.57 -6.46 -4.25
CA PHE A 208 11.85 -6.97 -5.42
C PHE A 208 12.46 -8.24 -5.99
N TRP A 209 13.79 -8.32 -6.07
CA TRP A 209 14.47 -9.52 -6.54
C TRP A 209 14.16 -10.74 -5.67
N LEU A 210 14.21 -10.59 -4.34
CA LEU A 210 13.86 -11.68 -3.41
C LEU A 210 12.41 -12.16 -3.62
N ASN A 211 11.47 -11.23 -3.80
CA ASN A 211 10.06 -11.57 -4.04
C ASN A 211 9.86 -12.28 -5.39
N LEU A 212 10.54 -11.83 -6.45
CA LEU A 212 10.45 -12.46 -7.77
C LEU A 212 11.03 -13.88 -7.81
N ARG A 213 12.07 -14.16 -7.01
CA ARG A 213 12.73 -15.48 -6.97
C ARG A 213 11.82 -16.60 -6.49
N GLU A 214 10.80 -16.29 -5.71
CA GLU A 214 9.81 -17.27 -5.27
C GLU A 214 8.85 -17.68 -6.41
N GLU A 215 8.78 -16.90 -7.51
CA GLU A 215 7.80 -17.07 -8.60
C GLU A 215 8.47 -17.08 -10.00
N PRO A 216 9.00 -18.21 -10.47
CA PRO A 216 9.72 -18.31 -11.76
C PRO A 216 8.92 -17.82 -12.98
N LYS A 217 7.59 -17.93 -12.93
CA LYS A 217 6.70 -17.41 -13.98
C LYS A 217 6.76 -15.89 -14.10
N LEU A 218 6.82 -15.18 -12.96
CA LEU A 218 6.94 -13.73 -12.94
C LEU A 218 8.30 -13.26 -13.43
N ILE A 219 9.38 -14.01 -13.17
CA ILE A 219 10.70 -13.73 -13.75
C ILE A 219 10.64 -13.81 -15.27
N THR A 220 10.05 -14.86 -15.83
CA THR A 220 9.93 -15.04 -17.28
C THR A 220 9.10 -13.91 -17.92
N ALA A 221 7.99 -13.57 -17.26
CA ALA A 221 7.12 -12.48 -17.70
C ALA A 221 7.86 -11.13 -17.66
N LEU A 222 8.56 -10.82 -16.57
CA LEU A 222 9.34 -9.60 -16.43
C LEU A 222 10.48 -9.54 -17.46
N GLN A 223 11.18 -10.64 -17.71
CA GLN A 223 12.23 -10.73 -18.72
C GLN A 223 11.71 -10.38 -20.11
N THR A 224 10.49 -10.81 -20.44
CA THR A 224 9.82 -10.47 -21.71
C THR A 224 9.60 -8.96 -21.81
N VAL A 225 9.16 -8.32 -20.72
CA VAL A 225 8.85 -6.88 -20.68
C VAL A 225 10.11 -6.02 -20.76
N ILE A 226 11.15 -6.35 -19.99
CA ILE A 226 12.38 -5.54 -19.94
C ILE A 226 13.23 -5.66 -21.22
N SER A 227 13.09 -6.77 -21.95
CA SER A 227 13.80 -7.00 -23.22
C SER A 227 13.12 -6.32 -24.42
N ALA A 228 11.84 -5.95 -24.30
CA ALA A 228 11.07 -5.37 -25.39
C ALA A 228 11.26 -3.85 -25.50
N THR A 229 11.35 -3.32 -26.72
CA THR A 229 11.46 -1.86 -26.97
C THR A 229 10.10 -1.16 -26.96
N GLU A 230 9.02 -1.92 -27.14
CA GLU A 230 7.63 -1.46 -27.14
C GLU A 230 6.83 -2.23 -26.06
N PRO A 231 5.67 -1.71 -25.63
CA PRO A 231 4.79 -2.44 -24.71
C PRO A 231 4.45 -3.84 -25.24
N VAL A 232 4.37 -4.82 -24.34
CA VAL A 232 4.10 -6.22 -24.70
C VAL A 232 2.88 -6.76 -24.00
N ARG A 233 2.17 -7.65 -24.67
CA ARG A 233 1.05 -8.37 -24.06
C ARG A 233 1.56 -9.56 -23.25
N LEU A 234 1.17 -9.60 -21.97
CA LEU A 234 1.41 -10.73 -21.09
C LEU A 234 0.14 -11.52 -20.79
N GLU A 235 0.30 -12.69 -20.20
CA GLU A 235 -0.79 -13.41 -19.54
C GLU A 235 -1.37 -12.55 -18.40
N THR A 236 -2.70 -12.54 -18.27
CA THR A 236 -3.44 -11.58 -17.45
C THR A 236 -3.05 -11.60 -15.98
N ILE A 237 -2.84 -12.78 -15.38
CA ILE A 237 -2.45 -12.90 -13.97
C ILE A 237 -1.03 -12.39 -13.77
N SER A 238 -0.10 -12.77 -14.63
CA SER A 238 1.30 -12.28 -14.59
C SER A 238 1.37 -10.76 -14.77
N ALA A 239 0.60 -10.21 -15.71
CA ALA A 239 0.51 -8.77 -15.96
C ALA A 239 0.01 -8.04 -14.71
N TYR A 240 -1.08 -8.54 -14.12
CA TYR A 240 -1.66 -7.98 -12.91
C TYR A 240 -0.66 -8.03 -11.75
N GLN A 241 -0.03 -9.19 -11.48
CA GLN A 241 0.93 -9.34 -10.39
C GLN A 241 2.13 -8.41 -10.55
N LEU A 242 2.74 -8.32 -11.74
CA LEU A 242 3.86 -7.40 -11.97
C LEU A 242 3.44 -5.94 -11.84
N GLN A 243 2.23 -5.57 -12.28
CA GLN A 243 1.71 -4.22 -12.13
C GLN A 243 1.45 -3.91 -10.65
N SER A 244 0.90 -4.88 -9.94
CA SER A 244 0.51 -4.75 -8.54
C SER A 244 1.75 -4.59 -7.66
N MET A 245 2.84 -5.31 -7.98
CA MET A 245 4.20 -5.11 -7.43
C MET A 245 4.84 -3.75 -7.80
N GLY A 246 4.23 -2.96 -8.67
CA GLY A 246 4.79 -1.69 -9.14
C GLY A 246 5.98 -1.81 -10.12
N LEU A 247 6.29 -3.00 -10.63
CA LEU A 247 7.42 -3.22 -11.55
C LEU A 247 7.11 -2.81 -12.99
N VAL A 248 5.85 -2.90 -13.39
CA VAL A 248 5.36 -2.52 -14.72
C VAL A 248 4.19 -1.53 -14.62
N LYS A 249 3.85 -0.93 -15.75
CA LYS A 249 2.63 -0.13 -15.93
C LYS A 249 1.87 -0.60 -17.18
N LEU A 250 0.55 -0.42 -17.16
CA LEU A 250 -0.32 -0.78 -18.28
C LEU A 250 -0.35 0.33 -19.32
N VAL A 251 -0.26 -0.07 -20.59
CA VAL A 251 -0.50 0.77 -21.77
C VAL A 251 -1.57 0.07 -22.61
N GLY A 252 -2.83 0.45 -22.41
CA GLY A 252 -3.96 -0.30 -22.98
C GLY A 252 -4.02 -1.72 -22.43
N ASN A 253 -3.86 -2.72 -23.31
CA ASN A 253 -3.84 -4.15 -22.94
C ASN A 253 -2.41 -4.74 -22.87
N GLU A 254 -1.40 -3.88 -22.94
CA GLU A 254 0.01 -4.24 -22.93
C GLU A 254 0.67 -3.67 -21.67
N VAL A 255 1.89 -4.12 -21.39
CA VAL A 255 2.70 -3.66 -20.27
C VAL A 255 4.08 -3.21 -20.73
N GLU A 256 4.61 -2.22 -20.05
CA GLU A 256 6.00 -1.79 -20.18
C GLU A 256 6.65 -1.63 -18.80
N PRO A 257 7.99 -1.64 -18.68
CA PRO A 257 8.66 -1.39 -17.41
C PRO A 257 8.18 -0.05 -16.83
N ARG A 258 7.95 0.00 -15.52
CA ARG A 258 7.47 1.24 -14.88
C ARG A 258 8.46 2.39 -15.06
N CYS A 259 9.74 2.10 -14.90
CA CYS A 259 10.82 3.05 -15.11
C CYS A 259 12.10 2.39 -15.63
N GLN A 260 13.03 3.20 -16.12
CA GLN A 260 14.30 2.73 -16.69
C GLN A 260 15.20 2.06 -15.64
N LEU A 261 15.14 2.49 -14.38
CA LEU A 261 15.85 1.86 -13.27
C LEU A 261 15.56 0.37 -13.19
N TYR A 262 14.27 0.00 -13.21
CA TYR A 262 13.85 -1.40 -13.15
C TYR A 262 14.28 -2.17 -14.40
N ARG A 263 14.11 -1.57 -15.59
CA ARG A 263 14.57 -2.20 -16.84
C ARG A 263 16.06 -2.54 -16.75
N SER A 264 16.91 -1.56 -16.43
CA SER A 264 18.36 -1.74 -16.36
C SER A 264 18.77 -2.77 -15.31
N TYR A 265 18.29 -2.64 -14.06
CA TYR A 265 18.69 -3.52 -12.97
C TYR A 265 18.29 -4.98 -13.21
N PHE A 266 17.03 -5.23 -13.61
CA PHE A 266 16.55 -6.61 -13.80
C PHE A 266 17.08 -7.24 -15.08
N SER A 267 17.48 -6.45 -16.10
CA SER A 267 18.17 -7.00 -17.26
C SER A 267 19.51 -7.61 -16.87
N ASP A 268 20.26 -6.95 -15.98
CA ASP A 268 21.53 -7.46 -15.48
C ASP A 268 21.31 -8.65 -14.53
N ALA A 269 20.37 -8.54 -13.58
CA ALA A 269 20.14 -9.57 -12.57
C ALA A 269 19.52 -10.89 -13.11
N ILE A 270 18.74 -10.83 -14.19
CA ILE A 270 18.16 -12.03 -14.84
C ILE A 270 19.10 -12.58 -15.91
N GLY A 271 19.90 -11.72 -16.54
CA GLY A 271 20.88 -12.12 -17.56
C GLY A 271 22.14 -12.79 -16.99
N SER A 272 22.43 -12.59 -15.69
CA SER A 272 23.53 -13.22 -14.93
C SER A 272 23.17 -14.60 -14.41
#